data_AF-A0A392SKF1-F1
#
_entry.id   AF-A0A392SKF1-F1
#
_cell.length_a   1.000
_cell.length_b   1.000
_cell.length_c   1.000
_cell.angle_alpha   90.00
_cell.angle_beta   90.00
_cell.angle_gamma   90.00
#
_symmetry.space_group_name_H-M   'P 1'
#
loop_
_entity.id
_entity.type
_entity.pdbx_description
1 polymer ?
#
loop_
_entity_poly.entity_id
_entity_poly.type
_entity_poly.pdbx_seq_one_letter_code
_entity_poly.pdbx_strand_id
1 'polypeptide(L)' 'MCAAGVASQAKYKSLRKWLTKVIIFVLVIDDVYDIHASFEELKPFTTAFH' A
#
# COMPACT_ATOMS: atom_id res chain seq x y z
N MET A 1 0.64 7.57 -10.00
CA MET A 1 0.45 7.22 -11.43
C MET A 1 0.47 5.70 -11.69
N CYS A 2 0.98 4.86 -10.78
CA CYS A 2 1.11 3.41 -10.99
C CYS A 2 -0.18 2.69 -11.41
N ALA A 3 -1.30 2.88 -10.72
CA ALA A 3 -2.56 2.21 -11.10
C ALA A 3 -3.05 2.56 -12.52
N ALA A 4 -2.79 3.78 -12.99
CA ALA A 4 -3.13 4.20 -14.34
C ALA A 4 -2.25 3.54 -15.41
N GLY A 5 -0.97 3.28 -15.11
CA GLY A 5 -0.09 2.50 -15.97
C GLY A 5 -0.49 1.02 -16.03
N VAL A 6 -0.75 0.41 -14.87
CA VAL A 6 -1.12 -1.02 -14.76
C VAL A 6 -2.44 -1.34 -15.46
N ALA A 7 -3.45 -0.46 -15.34
CA ALA A 7 -4.77 -0.68 -15.90
C ALA A 7 -5.21 0.52 -16.77
N SER A 8 -4.49 0.75 -17.86
CA SER A 8 -4.62 1.96 -18.71
C SER A 8 -5.95 2.07 -19.47
N GLN A 9 -6.60 0.96 -19.83
CA GLN A 9 -7.85 1.00 -20.60
C GLN A 9 -9.01 1.60 -19.80
N ALA A 10 -9.86 2.40 -20.47
CA ALA A 10 -10.97 3.10 -19.83
C ALA A 10 -11.94 2.19 -19.06
N LYS A 11 -12.18 0.97 -19.56
CA LYS A 11 -13.07 -0.03 -18.95
C LYS A 11 -12.65 -0.48 -17.54
N TYR A 12 -11.38 -0.31 -17.15
CA TYR A 12 -10.85 -0.70 -15.84
C TYR A 12 -10.95 0.39 -14.76
N LYS A 13 -11.91 1.32 -14.87
CA LYS A 13 -12.08 2.43 -13.91
C LYS A 13 -12.19 1.97 -12.46
N SER A 14 -13.03 0.97 -12.18
CA SER A 14 -13.23 0.45 -10.82
C SER A 14 -11.97 -0.23 -10.27
N LEU A 15 -11.28 -1.00 -11.13
CA LEU A 15 -10.00 -1.64 -10.79
C LEU A 15 -8.93 -0.59 -10.44
N ARG A 16 -8.77 0.46 -11.26
CA ARG A 16 -7.83 1.56 -10.96
C ARG A 16 -8.12 2.22 -9.62
N LYS A 17 -9.40 2.49 -9.33
CA LYS A 17 -9.79 3.09 -8.04
C LYS A 17 -9.42 2.20 -6.86
N TRP A 18 -9.69 0.90 -6.96
CA TRP A 18 -9.36 -0.05 -5.90
C TRP A 18 -7.84 -0.21 -5.76
N LEU A 19 -7.13 -0.39 -6.87
CA LEU A 19 -5.67 -0.54 -6.90
C LEU A 19 -4.95 0.71 -6.33
N THR A 20 -5.43 1.91 -6.64
CA THR A 20 -4.89 3.14 -6.03
C THR A 20 -4.97 3.10 -4.51
N LYS A 21 -6.08 2.62 -3.92
CA LYS A 21 -6.21 2.52 -2.45
C LYS A 21 -5.20 1.53 -1.87
N VAL A 22 -5.02 0.37 -2.51
CA VAL A 22 -4.05 -0.64 -2.09
C VAL A 22 -2.63 -0.09 -2.17
N ILE A 23 -2.27 0.57 -3.29
CA ILE A 23 -0.94 1.17 -3.46
C ILE A 23 -0.67 2.21 -2.38
N ILE A 24 -1.63 3.10 -2.08
CA ILE A 24 -1.48 4.09 -1.02
C ILE A 24 -1.28 3.40 0.34
N PHE A 25 -2.04 2.35 0.63
CA PHE A 25 -1.90 1.60 1.89
C PHE A 25 -0.52 0.95 2.03
N VAL A 26 -0.01 0.34 0.96
CA VAL A 26 1.34 -0.23 0.93
C VAL A 26 2.41 0.84 1.14
N LEU A 27 2.30 1.99 0.46
CA LEU A 27 3.27 3.09 0.62
C LEU A 27 3.30 3.63 2.05
N VAL A 28 2.14 3.79 2.68
CA VAL A 28 2.07 4.24 4.09
C VAL A 28 2.73 3.21 5.01
N ILE A 29 2.51 1.92 4.78
CA ILE A 29 3.17 0.86 5.56
C ILE A 29 4.68 0.88 5.32
N ASP A 30 5.12 1.04 4.07
CA ASP A 30 6.54 1.10 3.70
C ASP A 30 7.26 2.23 4.46
N ASP A 31 6.70 3.45 4.44
CA ASP A 31 7.24 4.59 5.20
C ASP A 31 7.28 4.30 6.72
N VAL A 32 6.27 3.60 7.25
CA VAL A 32 6.25 3.17 8.66
C VAL A 32 7.42 2.25 8.98
N TYR A 33 7.71 1.28 8.11
CA TYR A 33 8.78 0.32 8.32
C TYR A 33 10.18 0.89 8.07
N ASP A 34 10.32 1.85 7.15
CA ASP A 34 11.64 2.36 6.75
C ASP A 34 12.14 3.47 7.66
N ILE A 35 11.28 4.44 8.01
CA ILE A 35 11.74 5.68 8.68
C ILE A 35 10.93 6.11 9.90
N HIS A 36 9.68 5.65 10.08
CA HIS A 36 8.83 6.20 11.13
C HIS A 36 8.74 5.36 12.41
N ALA A 37 8.90 4.03 12.36
CA ALA A 37 8.75 3.17 13.53
C ALA A 37 10.08 2.54 13.98
N SER A 38 10.21 2.35 15.29
CA SER A 38 11.28 1.56 15.87
C SER A 38 11.02 0.05 15.70
N PHE A 39 12.08 -0.75 15.79
CA PHE A 39 11.97 -2.21 15.68
C PHE A 39 10.99 -2.84 16.69
N GLU A 40 10.93 -2.30 17.91
CA GLU A 40 10.03 -2.80 18.95
C GLU A 40 8.55 -2.43 18.69
N GLU A 41 8.28 -1.33 17.98
CA GLU A 41 6.93 -0.98 17.51
C GLU A 41 6.49 -1.82 16.31
N LEU A 42 7.44 -2.20 15.44
CA LEU A 42 7.17 -3.02 14.25
C LEU A 42 6.89 -4.49 14.58
N LYS A 43 7.43 -5.03 15.68
CA LYS A 43 7.16 -6.40 16.13
C LYS A 43 5.67 -6.69 16.33
N PRO A 44 4.93 -5.96 17.19
CA PRO A 44 3.49 -6.21 17.38
C PRO A 44 2.69 -5.88 16.12
N PHE A 45 3.09 -4.86 15.35
CA PHE A 45 2.43 -4.54 14.09
C PHE A 45 2.53 -5.71 13.09
N THR A 46 3.71 -6.29 12.90
CA THR A 46 3.94 -7.43 12.00
C THR A 46 3.22 -8.69 12.50
N THR A 47 3.25 -8.93 13.81
CA THR A 47 2.62 -10.10 14.42
C THR A 47 1.11 -10.11 14.24
N ALA A 48 0.47 -8.95 14.11
CA ALA A 48 -0.97 -8.85 13.87
C ALA A 48 -1.44 -9.37 12.50
N PHE A 49 -0.51 -9.58 11.55
CA PHE A 49 -0.80 -10.14 10.22
C PHE A 49 -0.57 -11.65 10.11
N HIS A 50 -0.12 -12.31 11.19
CA HIS A 50 0.01 -13.76 11.32
C HIS A 50 -1.10 -14.34 12.19
#